data_AF-A0A6L6GZG4-F1
#
_entry.id   AF-A0A6L6GZG4-F1
#
_cell.length_a   1.000
_cell.length_b   1.000
_cell.length_c   1.000
_cell.angle_alpha   90.00
_cell.angle_beta   90.00
_cell.angle_gamma   90.00
#
_symmetry.space_group_name_H-M   'P 1'
#
loop_
_entity.id
_entity.type
_entity.pdbx_description
1 polymer ?
#
loop_
_entity_poly.entity_id
_entity_poly.type
_entity_poly.pdbx_seq_one_letter_code
_entity_poly.pdbx_strand_id
1 'polypeptide(L)'
;MTEKTIVEIEEPLSENLQAAEQAAFGMGCFWGPESRFGSLPGVLRTEVGFAGGTTSSPTYRKMGDHTETVHIEFDPEILSYAEVLKHFWRNHYPNRDEYKGRQYISMLHFYTAEQEAVIREVKAQMEQERGEPIETEIVPFRSFTPAEGRHQKYYLKRYPTALEQLGDLFPSAELLHDSIFAARLNGFVKGFGNREALLAEIDGWSLPDEDRQLLKNKLSEMKW
;
A
#
# COMPACT_ATOMS: atom_id res chain seq x y z
N MET A 1 -9.31 25.62 20.09
CA MET A 1 -9.71 24.20 20.09
C MET A 1 -8.46 23.44 19.69
N THR A 2 -8.07 22.41 20.45
CA THR A 2 -6.91 21.59 20.06
C THR A 2 -7.30 20.85 18.79
N GLU A 3 -6.62 21.11 17.68
CA GLU A 3 -6.88 20.42 16.42
C GLU A 3 -6.49 18.94 16.58
N LYS A 4 -7.40 18.02 16.23
CA LYS A 4 -7.12 16.57 16.26
C LYS A 4 -6.02 16.25 15.26
N THR A 5 -5.09 15.40 15.65
CA THR A 5 -4.12 14.78 14.75
C THR A 5 -4.78 13.70 13.89
N ILE A 6 -4.10 13.26 12.82
CA ILE A 6 -4.60 12.18 11.97
C ILE A 6 -4.83 10.88 12.76
N VAL A 7 -4.03 10.61 13.79
CA VAL A 7 -4.15 9.40 14.61
C VAL A 7 -5.47 9.42 15.38
N GLU A 8 -5.84 10.57 15.94
CA GLU A 8 -7.11 10.74 16.65
C GLU A 8 -8.31 10.70 15.70
N ILE A 9 -8.13 11.21 14.47
CA ILE A 9 -9.17 11.18 13.42
C ILE A 9 -9.41 9.75 12.93
N GLU A 10 -8.34 8.97 12.69
CA GLU A 10 -8.42 7.63 12.12
C GLU A 10 -8.53 6.52 13.19
N GLU A 11 -8.55 6.88 14.48
CA GLU A 11 -8.70 5.92 15.60
C GLU A 11 -9.94 5.02 15.46
N PRO A 12 -11.12 5.51 15.05
CA PRO A 12 -12.28 4.65 14.82
C PRO A 12 -12.09 3.64 13.68
N LEU A 13 -11.18 3.90 12.75
CA LEU A 13 -10.83 2.96 11.67
C LEU A 13 -9.88 1.85 12.17
N SER A 14 -9.35 1.97 13.39
CA SER A 14 -8.42 0.99 13.95
C SER A 14 -9.09 -0.33 14.35
N GLU A 15 -10.41 -0.36 14.56
CA GLU A 15 -11.15 -1.60 14.76
C GLU A 15 -11.04 -2.51 13.52
N ASN A 16 -11.07 -1.94 12.32
CA ASN A 16 -10.90 -2.68 11.06
C ASN A 16 -9.49 -3.28 10.94
N LEU A 17 -8.49 -2.71 11.61
CA LEU A 17 -7.12 -3.25 11.61
C LEU A 17 -7.02 -4.56 12.41
N GLN A 18 -7.89 -4.79 13.40
CA GLN A 18 -7.87 -6.04 14.18
C GLN A 18 -8.31 -7.25 13.35
N ALA A 19 -9.16 -7.02 12.35
CA ALA A 19 -9.64 -8.03 11.40
C ALA A 19 -8.91 -7.97 10.04
N ALA A 20 -7.90 -7.10 9.91
CA ALA A 20 -7.22 -6.90 8.64
C ALA A 20 -6.42 -8.13 8.21
N GLU A 21 -6.47 -8.39 6.92
CA GLU A 21 -5.57 -9.33 6.27
C GLU A 21 -4.32 -8.61 5.76
N GLN A 22 -3.22 -9.35 5.66
CA GLN A 22 -1.94 -8.84 5.20
C GLN A 22 -1.54 -9.45 3.87
N ALA A 23 -0.86 -8.66 3.05
CA ALA A 23 -0.24 -9.11 1.82
C ALA A 23 1.10 -8.40 1.59
N ALA A 24 2.08 -9.11 1.05
CA ALA A 24 3.38 -8.53 0.71
C ALA A 24 3.84 -8.97 -0.69
N PHE A 25 4.21 -7.98 -1.51
CA PHE A 25 4.45 -8.16 -2.93
C PHE A 25 5.74 -7.46 -3.39
N GLY A 26 6.57 -8.17 -4.14
CA GLY A 26 7.61 -7.61 -5.00
C GLY A 26 7.07 -7.45 -6.43
N MET A 27 7.09 -6.24 -6.97
CA MET A 27 6.62 -5.96 -8.35
C MET A 27 7.38 -4.80 -8.98
N GLY A 28 8.71 -4.81 -8.80
CA GLY A 28 9.61 -3.74 -9.22
C GLY A 28 9.79 -2.67 -8.14
N CYS A 29 10.10 -1.44 -8.54
CA CYS A 29 10.32 -0.35 -7.60
C CYS A 29 9.06 -0.07 -6.78
N PHE A 30 9.16 -0.16 -5.45
CA PHE A 30 8.01 -0.20 -4.52
C PHE A 30 7.21 1.11 -4.42
N TRP A 31 7.69 2.24 -4.96
CA TRP A 31 7.01 3.53 -4.88
C TRP A 31 5.69 3.53 -5.67
N GLY A 32 5.73 2.96 -6.87
CA GLY A 32 4.54 2.82 -7.72
C GLY A 32 3.50 1.88 -7.08
N PRO A 33 3.90 0.66 -6.68
CA PRO A 33 3.07 -0.28 -5.93
C PRO A 33 2.44 0.29 -4.67
N GLU A 34 3.19 1.02 -3.82
CA GLU A 34 2.66 1.64 -2.61
C GLU A 34 1.52 2.62 -2.91
N SER A 35 1.73 3.55 -3.85
CA SER A 35 0.67 4.47 -4.31
C SER A 35 -0.50 3.73 -4.92
N ARG A 36 -0.24 2.65 -5.65
CA ARG A 36 -1.26 1.89 -6.36
C ARG A 36 -2.17 1.16 -5.40
N PHE A 37 -1.63 0.31 -4.52
CA PHE A 37 -2.43 -0.35 -3.50
C PHE A 37 -3.03 0.65 -2.52
N GLY A 38 -2.30 1.70 -2.15
CA GLY A 38 -2.81 2.75 -1.26
C GLY A 38 -4.01 3.50 -1.81
N SER A 39 -4.29 3.41 -3.11
CA SER A 39 -5.48 4.01 -3.75
C SER A 39 -6.72 3.12 -3.75
N LEU A 40 -6.62 1.86 -3.32
CA LEU A 40 -7.75 0.93 -3.34
C LEU A 40 -8.64 1.10 -2.11
N PRO A 41 -9.96 1.24 -2.27
CA PRO A 41 -10.90 1.07 -1.17
C PRO A 41 -10.68 -0.28 -0.48
N GLY A 42 -10.73 -0.29 0.85
CA GLY A 42 -10.43 -1.46 1.68
C GLY A 42 -8.96 -1.61 2.07
N VAL A 43 -8.00 -0.98 1.36
CA VAL A 43 -6.61 -0.91 1.86
C VAL A 43 -6.53 0.09 3.00
N LEU A 44 -6.08 -0.41 4.16
CA LEU A 44 -5.99 0.33 5.42
C LEU A 44 -4.59 0.92 5.61
N ARG A 45 -3.54 0.13 5.35
CA ARG A 45 -2.15 0.58 5.48
C ARG A 45 -1.29 0.10 4.33
N THR A 46 -0.26 0.89 4.04
CA THR A 46 0.78 0.53 3.09
C THR A 46 2.14 0.90 3.65
N GLU A 47 3.11 0.00 3.51
CA GLU A 47 4.49 0.24 3.90
C GLU A 47 5.42 -0.34 2.84
N VAL A 48 6.51 0.36 2.53
CA VAL A 48 7.55 -0.15 1.63
C VAL A 48 8.77 -0.63 2.40
N GLY A 49 9.40 -1.69 1.92
CA GLY A 49 10.52 -2.32 2.60
C GLY A 49 11.22 -3.37 1.78
N PHE A 50 11.93 -4.24 2.50
CA PHE A 50 12.75 -5.31 1.93
C PHE A 50 12.32 -6.65 2.53
N ALA A 51 12.01 -7.62 1.67
CA ALA A 51 11.64 -8.98 2.07
C ALA A 51 12.18 -10.04 1.08
N GLY A 52 12.05 -11.31 1.47
CA GLY A 52 12.44 -12.46 0.64
C GLY A 52 13.93 -12.82 0.64
N GLY A 53 14.78 -12.04 1.33
CA GLY A 53 16.19 -12.33 1.54
C GLY A 53 16.50 -12.93 2.91
N THR A 54 17.79 -13.17 3.14
CA THR A 54 18.37 -13.71 4.38
C THR A 54 19.29 -12.71 5.08
N THR A 55 19.69 -11.64 4.38
CA THR A 55 20.53 -10.57 4.94
C THR A 55 19.82 -9.88 6.12
N SER A 56 20.49 -9.73 7.25
CA SER A 56 19.93 -9.04 8.42
C SER A 56 19.96 -7.52 8.25
N SER A 57 18.90 -6.84 8.72
CA SER A 57 18.78 -5.38 8.72
C SER A 57 19.12 -4.72 7.37
N PRO A 58 18.46 -5.14 6.26
CA PRO A 58 18.72 -4.56 4.94
C PRO A 58 18.41 -3.05 4.93
N THR A 59 19.20 -2.33 4.14
CA THR A 59 18.95 -0.92 3.81
C THR A 59 18.93 -0.77 2.30
N TYR A 60 18.44 0.35 1.77
CA TYR A 60 18.38 0.55 0.32
C TYR A 60 19.74 0.37 -0.37
N ARG A 61 20.84 0.75 0.31
CA ARG A 61 22.21 0.59 -0.21
C ARG A 61 22.82 -0.78 0.04
N LYS A 62 22.23 -1.60 0.91
CA LYS A 62 22.77 -2.89 1.36
C LYS A 62 21.62 -3.88 1.60
N MET A 63 20.82 -4.13 0.58
CA MET A 63 19.66 -5.03 0.69
C MET A 63 20.01 -6.52 0.50
N GLY A 64 21.23 -6.82 0.01
CA GLY A 64 21.67 -8.20 -0.20
C GLY A 64 20.76 -8.95 -1.16
N ASP A 65 20.18 -10.04 -0.67
CA ASP A 65 19.27 -10.94 -1.38
C ASP A 65 17.78 -10.64 -1.13
N HIS A 66 17.44 -9.47 -0.60
CA HIS A 66 16.04 -9.05 -0.50
C HIS A 66 15.53 -8.47 -1.84
N THR A 67 14.22 -8.36 -1.94
CA THR A 67 13.46 -7.71 -3.02
C THR A 67 12.83 -6.43 -2.46
N GLU A 68 12.67 -5.38 -3.29
CA GLU A 68 11.81 -4.25 -2.90
C GLU A 68 10.36 -4.72 -2.83
N THR A 69 9.75 -4.54 -1.66
CA THR A 69 8.44 -5.11 -1.34
C THR A 69 7.50 -4.01 -0.85
N VAL A 70 6.26 -4.03 -1.33
CA VAL A 70 5.15 -3.33 -0.69
C VAL A 70 4.43 -4.32 0.24
N HIS A 71 4.25 -3.92 1.50
CA HIS A 71 3.40 -4.59 2.47
C HIS A 71 2.11 -3.78 2.60
N ILE A 72 0.98 -4.47 2.64
CA ILE A 72 -0.33 -3.85 2.80
C ILE A 72 -1.14 -4.59 3.86
N GLU A 73 -1.96 -3.81 4.57
CA GLU A 73 -3.03 -4.30 5.43
C GLU A 73 -4.34 -3.85 4.79
N PHE A 74 -5.30 -4.77 4.66
CA PHE A 74 -6.58 -4.50 4.01
C PHE A 74 -7.73 -5.17 4.75
N ASP A 75 -8.90 -4.56 4.64
CA ASP A 75 -10.16 -5.07 5.18
C ASP A 75 -10.75 -6.13 4.23
N PRO A 76 -10.79 -7.42 4.62
CA PRO A 76 -11.29 -8.49 3.76
C PRO A 76 -12.80 -8.43 3.51
N GLU A 77 -13.56 -7.63 4.29
CA GLU A 77 -14.99 -7.42 4.05
C GLU A 77 -15.24 -6.42 2.90
N ILE A 78 -14.26 -5.56 2.60
CA ILE A 78 -14.32 -4.54 1.54
C ILE A 78 -13.55 -4.99 0.30
N LEU A 79 -12.38 -5.61 0.49
CA LEU A 79 -11.46 -6.00 -0.57
C LEU A 79 -10.97 -7.43 -0.33
N SER A 80 -11.40 -8.39 -1.16
CA SER A 80 -10.98 -9.78 -0.97
C SER A 80 -9.52 -10.00 -1.36
N TYR A 81 -8.85 -10.97 -0.73
CA TYR A 81 -7.49 -11.35 -1.11
C TYR A 81 -7.37 -11.74 -2.60
N ALA A 82 -8.40 -12.37 -3.17
CA ALA A 82 -8.44 -12.69 -4.59
C ALA A 82 -8.41 -11.44 -5.49
N GLU A 83 -9.10 -10.36 -5.08
CA GLU A 83 -9.05 -9.07 -5.79
C GLU A 83 -7.68 -8.41 -5.64
N VAL A 84 -7.06 -8.47 -4.46
CA VAL A 84 -5.68 -8.01 -4.24
C VAL A 84 -4.71 -8.72 -5.20
N LEU A 85 -4.81 -10.04 -5.33
CA LEU A 85 -3.97 -10.85 -6.23
C LEU A 85 -4.18 -10.50 -7.71
N LYS A 86 -5.43 -10.36 -8.14
CA LYS A 86 -5.76 -9.91 -9.50
C LYS A 86 -5.20 -8.51 -9.75
N HIS A 87 -5.29 -7.62 -8.77
CA HIS A 87 -4.73 -6.29 -8.85
C HIS A 87 -3.20 -6.34 -9.00
N PHE A 88 -2.51 -7.17 -8.22
CA PHE A 88 -1.07 -7.38 -8.33
C PHE A 88 -0.64 -7.81 -9.75
N TRP A 89 -1.19 -8.91 -10.27
CA TRP A 89 -0.77 -9.47 -11.57
C TRP A 89 -1.22 -8.65 -12.79
N ARG A 90 -2.29 -7.87 -12.69
CA ARG A 90 -2.72 -6.96 -13.78
C ARG A 90 -1.85 -5.71 -13.90
N ASN A 91 -1.09 -5.37 -12.86
CA ASN A 91 -0.39 -4.09 -12.77
C ASN A 91 1.14 -4.18 -12.81
N HIS A 92 1.70 -5.35 -13.13
CA HIS A 92 3.09 -5.50 -13.55
C HIS A 92 3.24 -6.70 -14.49
N TYR A 93 4.41 -6.81 -15.13
CA TYR A 93 4.78 -8.00 -15.88
C TYR A 93 5.47 -8.99 -14.93
N PRO A 94 4.93 -10.21 -14.70
CA PRO A 94 5.48 -11.14 -13.71
C PRO A 94 6.72 -11.92 -14.20
N ASN A 95 6.93 -12.02 -15.51
CA ASN A 95 8.00 -12.83 -16.12
C ASN A 95 9.15 -11.96 -16.62
N ARG A 96 9.51 -10.92 -15.86
CA ARG A 96 10.58 -10.00 -16.29
C ARG A 96 11.89 -10.76 -16.42
N ASP A 97 12.61 -10.47 -17.50
CA ASP A 97 14.04 -10.78 -17.64
C ASP A 97 14.85 -10.15 -16.49
N GLU A 98 16.16 -10.42 -16.42
CA GLU A 98 17.12 -10.03 -15.35
C GLU A 98 17.27 -8.51 -15.06
N TYR A 99 16.28 -7.66 -15.35
CA TYR A 99 16.22 -6.24 -15.06
C TYR A 99 16.51 -5.95 -13.58
N LYS A 100 17.75 -5.51 -13.31
CA LYS A 100 18.27 -5.21 -11.97
C LYS A 100 18.19 -6.38 -10.99
N GLY A 101 18.09 -7.62 -11.49
CA GLY A 101 18.14 -8.85 -10.71
C GLY A 101 17.09 -8.94 -9.60
N ARG A 102 17.46 -9.59 -8.48
CA ARG A 102 16.57 -9.93 -7.36
C ARG A 102 15.84 -8.72 -6.76
N GLN A 103 16.40 -7.52 -6.85
CA GLN A 103 15.76 -6.31 -6.31
C GLN A 103 14.35 -6.07 -6.86
N TYR A 104 14.09 -6.41 -8.13
CA TYR A 104 12.86 -6.06 -8.86
C TYR A 104 12.08 -7.23 -9.44
N ILE A 105 12.30 -8.43 -8.91
CA ILE A 105 11.54 -9.60 -9.35
C ILE A 105 10.06 -9.51 -8.94
N SER A 106 9.24 -10.30 -9.64
CA SER A 106 7.88 -10.58 -9.20
C SER A 106 7.93 -11.58 -8.04
N MET A 107 7.48 -11.16 -6.87
CA MET A 107 7.50 -11.99 -5.65
C MET A 107 6.20 -11.80 -4.88
N LEU A 108 5.75 -12.87 -4.24
CA LEU A 108 4.52 -12.90 -3.47
C LEU A 108 4.75 -13.69 -2.18
N HIS A 109 4.47 -13.05 -1.05
CA HIS A 109 4.51 -13.70 0.25
C HIS A 109 3.10 -14.08 0.72
N PHE A 110 2.92 -15.34 1.16
CA PHE A 110 1.70 -15.80 1.80
C PHE A 110 1.88 -15.97 3.31
N TYR A 111 0.84 -15.66 4.08
CA TYR A 111 0.84 -15.72 5.54
C TYR A 111 0.20 -16.99 6.09
N THR A 112 -0.72 -17.60 5.34
CA THR A 112 -1.48 -18.79 5.75
C THR A 112 -1.62 -19.80 4.61
N ALA A 113 -2.01 -21.03 4.95
CA ALA A 113 -2.30 -22.07 3.96
C ALA A 113 -3.54 -21.73 3.12
N GLU A 114 -4.50 -21.01 3.70
CA GLU A 114 -5.70 -20.51 3.02
C GLU A 114 -5.31 -19.49 1.94
N GLN A 115 -4.42 -18.54 2.26
CA GLN A 115 -3.88 -17.61 1.27
C GLN A 115 -3.15 -18.37 0.16
N GLU A 116 -2.32 -19.37 0.50
CA GLU A 116 -1.61 -20.20 -0.49
C GLU A 116 -2.59 -20.88 -1.46
N ALA A 117 -3.71 -21.40 -0.98
CA ALA A 117 -4.74 -22.01 -1.81
C ALA A 117 -5.37 -20.99 -2.77
N VAL A 118 -5.74 -19.80 -2.28
CA VAL A 118 -6.32 -18.71 -3.09
C VAL A 118 -5.32 -18.22 -4.15
N ILE A 119 -4.03 -18.13 -3.80
CA ILE A 119 -2.96 -17.76 -4.75
C ILE A 119 -2.93 -18.73 -5.93
N ARG A 120 -2.99 -20.03 -5.66
CA ARG A 120 -2.95 -21.06 -6.72
C ARG A 120 -4.15 -20.95 -7.65
N GLU A 121 -5.34 -20.72 -7.10
CA GLU A 121 -6.56 -20.53 -7.88
C GLU A 121 -6.49 -19.28 -8.76
N VAL A 122 -6.15 -18.12 -8.18
CA VAL A 122 -6.10 -16.86 -8.93
C VAL A 122 -4.95 -16.87 -9.95
N LYS A 123 -3.80 -17.49 -9.63
CA LYS A 123 -2.70 -17.65 -10.58
C LYS A 123 -3.16 -18.38 -11.84
N ALA A 124 -3.89 -19.50 -11.69
CA ALA A 124 -4.40 -20.26 -12.83
C ALA A 124 -5.37 -19.42 -13.69
N GLN A 125 -6.25 -18.63 -13.05
CA GLN A 125 -7.14 -17.69 -13.76
C GLN A 125 -6.32 -16.64 -14.53
N MET A 126 -5.31 -16.05 -13.89
CA MET A 126 -4.48 -15.02 -14.50
C MET A 126 -3.61 -15.56 -15.64
N GLU A 127 -3.06 -16.78 -15.52
CA GLU A 127 -2.34 -17.45 -16.62
C GLU A 127 -3.24 -17.70 -17.82
N GLN A 128 -4.48 -18.12 -17.59
CA GLN A 128 -5.47 -18.29 -18.65
C GLN A 128 -5.83 -16.94 -19.31
N GLU A 129 -6.05 -15.89 -18.52
CA GLU A 129 -6.33 -14.53 -19.04
C GLU A 129 -5.16 -13.99 -19.89
N ARG A 130 -3.92 -14.29 -19.48
CA ARG A 130 -2.70 -13.80 -20.16
C ARG A 130 -2.27 -14.64 -21.36
N GLY A 131 -2.62 -15.93 -21.38
CA GLY A 131 -2.15 -16.88 -22.38
C GLY A 131 -0.68 -17.28 -22.23
N GLU A 132 -0.08 -17.06 -21.06
CA GLU A 132 1.30 -17.45 -20.72
C GLU A 132 1.40 -17.86 -19.24
N PRO A 133 2.36 -18.73 -18.88
CA PRO A 133 2.65 -19.04 -17.48
C PRO A 133 3.06 -17.79 -16.69
N ILE A 134 2.82 -17.79 -15.38
CA ILE A 134 3.26 -16.75 -14.44
C ILE A 134 4.43 -17.29 -13.63
N GLU A 135 5.55 -16.56 -13.66
CA GLU A 135 6.82 -16.92 -13.02
C GLU A 135 7.05 -16.22 -11.67
N THR A 136 6.03 -15.57 -11.10
CA THR A 136 6.09 -14.96 -9.77
C THR A 136 6.62 -15.96 -8.72
N GLU A 137 7.65 -15.56 -7.96
CA GLU A 137 8.17 -16.33 -6.83
C GLU A 137 7.15 -16.30 -5.69
N ILE A 138 6.48 -17.43 -5.42
CA ILE A 138 5.49 -17.58 -4.34
C ILE A 138 6.17 -18.28 -3.16
N VAL A 139 6.32 -17.57 -2.04
CA VAL A 139 7.07 -18.04 -0.87
C VAL A 139 6.34 -17.71 0.43
N PRO A 140 6.53 -18.47 1.52
CA PRO A 140 5.96 -18.10 2.81
C PRO A 140 6.55 -16.77 3.29
N PHE A 141 5.74 -15.94 3.94
CA PHE A 141 6.22 -14.76 4.64
C PHE A 141 7.17 -15.18 5.78
N ARG A 142 8.32 -14.51 5.90
CA ARG A 142 9.32 -14.78 6.95
C ARG A 142 9.67 -13.53 7.74
N SER A 143 10.04 -12.48 7.03
CA SER A 143 10.45 -11.21 7.61
C SER A 143 10.26 -10.10 6.60
N PHE A 144 9.97 -8.91 7.11
CA PHE A 144 9.94 -7.66 6.37
C PHE A 144 10.74 -6.63 7.17
N THR A 145 11.60 -5.87 6.49
CA THR A 145 12.30 -4.73 7.10
C THR A 145 11.82 -3.45 6.41
N PRO A 146 11.20 -2.52 7.16
CA PRO A 146 10.81 -1.22 6.63
C PRO A 146 11.97 -0.49 5.94
N ALA A 147 11.70 0.09 4.78
CA ALA A 147 12.64 0.98 4.11
C ALA A 147 12.71 2.33 4.84
N GLU A 148 13.77 3.08 4.57
CA GLU A 148 14.00 4.38 5.19
C GLU A 148 12.83 5.34 4.92
N GLY A 149 12.51 6.22 5.87
CA GLY A 149 11.32 7.09 5.81
C GLY A 149 11.18 7.95 4.55
N ARG A 150 12.28 8.24 3.83
CA ARG A 150 12.23 8.92 2.52
C ARG A 150 11.54 8.10 1.41
N HIS A 151 11.40 6.79 1.59
CA HIS A 151 10.75 5.90 0.63
C HIS A 151 9.26 5.72 0.89
N GLN A 152 8.80 5.95 2.12
CA GLN A 152 7.39 5.85 2.52
C GLN A 152 6.58 7.00 1.94
N LYS A 153 5.41 6.72 1.38
CA LYS A 153 4.51 7.69 0.73
C LYS A 153 5.26 8.61 -0.25
N TYR A 154 6.14 8.01 -1.06
CA TYR A 154 7.13 8.74 -1.85
C TYR A 154 6.53 9.82 -2.74
N TYR A 155 5.41 9.53 -3.41
CA TYR A 155 4.81 10.50 -4.32
C TYR A 155 4.14 11.65 -3.59
N LEU A 156 3.47 11.40 -2.47
CA LEU A 156 2.90 12.45 -1.61
C LEU A 156 4.00 13.42 -1.14
N LYS A 157 5.17 12.89 -0.73
CA LYS A 157 6.31 13.69 -0.28
C LYS A 157 6.91 14.60 -1.36
N ARG A 158 6.51 14.46 -2.63
CA ARG A 158 6.92 15.37 -3.72
C ARG A 158 6.06 16.63 -3.82
N TYR A 159 5.04 16.77 -2.96
CA TYR A 159 4.14 17.92 -2.90
C TYR A 159 4.33 18.66 -1.56
N PRO A 160 5.44 19.40 -1.37
CA PRO A 160 5.78 20.02 -0.09
C PRO A 160 4.71 21.02 0.39
N THR A 161 4.13 21.80 -0.52
CA THR A 161 3.04 22.73 -0.21
C THR A 161 1.83 21.99 0.36
N ALA A 162 1.49 20.81 -0.18
CA ALA A 162 0.39 19.99 0.34
C ALA A 162 0.70 19.46 1.74
N LEU A 163 1.94 19.00 1.98
CA LEU A 163 2.37 18.55 3.30
C LEU A 163 2.35 19.68 4.34
N GLU A 164 2.76 20.90 3.97
CA GLU A 164 2.65 22.08 4.86
C GLU A 164 1.20 22.37 5.25
N GLN A 165 0.26 22.29 4.29
CA GLN A 165 -1.18 22.47 4.54
C GLN A 165 -1.80 21.37 5.42
N LEU A 166 -1.11 20.22 5.54
CA LEU A 166 -1.49 19.07 6.33
C LEU A 166 -0.74 18.99 7.68
N GLY A 167 0.11 19.96 7.99
CA GLY A 167 1.03 19.90 9.15
C GLY A 167 0.33 19.84 10.51
N ASP A 168 -0.91 20.31 10.60
CA ASP A 168 -1.77 20.16 11.79
C ASP A 168 -2.23 18.71 11.98
N LEU A 169 -2.61 18.03 10.89
CA LEU A 169 -2.99 16.62 10.91
C LEU A 169 -1.77 15.70 11.09
N PHE A 170 -0.64 16.07 10.49
CA PHE A 170 0.60 15.29 10.46
C PHE A 170 1.76 16.09 11.07
N PRO A 171 1.79 16.28 12.40
CA PRO A 171 2.88 16.99 13.08
C PRO A 171 4.24 16.30 12.95
N SER A 172 4.27 15.02 12.56
CA SER A 172 5.50 14.29 12.27
C SER A 172 5.35 13.44 11.00
N ALA A 173 6.46 13.26 10.27
CA ALA A 173 6.45 12.55 8.99
C ALA A 173 6.18 11.04 9.14
N GLU A 174 6.41 10.49 10.32
CA GLU A 174 6.13 9.10 10.68
C GLU A 174 4.63 8.82 10.65
N LEU A 175 3.78 9.80 10.97
CA LEU A 175 2.33 9.64 10.94
C LEU A 175 1.76 9.46 9.53
N LEU A 176 2.52 9.80 8.49
CA LEU A 176 2.14 9.51 7.11
C LEU A 176 2.17 8.00 6.81
N HIS A 177 2.93 7.21 7.58
CA HIS A 177 3.15 5.81 7.26
C HIS A 177 1.87 4.99 7.46
N ASP A 178 1.24 5.17 8.61
CA ASP A 178 0.12 4.34 9.10
C ASP A 178 -1.26 4.90 8.75
N SER A 179 -1.33 6.03 8.03
CA SER A 179 -2.57 6.73 7.74
C SER A 179 -3.24 6.25 6.44
N ILE A 180 -4.54 5.96 6.53
CA ILE A 180 -5.40 5.61 5.39
C ILE A 180 -5.48 6.81 4.45
N PHE A 181 -5.72 7.99 4.99
CA PHE A 181 -5.76 9.24 4.24
C PHE A 181 -4.43 9.50 3.53
N ALA A 182 -3.29 9.34 4.21
CA ALA A 182 -1.98 9.50 3.56
C ALA A 182 -1.76 8.47 2.43
N ALA A 183 -2.19 7.22 2.60
CA ALA A 183 -2.14 6.19 1.56
C ALA A 183 -2.97 6.60 0.33
N ARG A 184 -4.18 7.10 0.53
CA ARG A 184 -5.05 7.62 -0.54
C ARG A 184 -4.46 8.83 -1.23
N LEU A 185 -3.94 9.81 -0.50
CA LEU A 185 -3.30 11.00 -1.08
C LEU A 185 -2.08 10.61 -1.91
N ASN A 186 -1.26 9.66 -1.43
CA ASN A 186 -0.12 9.12 -2.17
C ASN A 186 -0.51 8.44 -3.48
N GLY A 187 -1.67 7.75 -3.51
CA GLY A 187 -2.27 7.21 -4.71
C GLY A 187 -2.80 8.30 -5.66
N PHE A 188 -3.56 9.24 -5.11
CA PHE A 188 -4.17 10.36 -5.84
C PHE A 188 -3.13 11.17 -6.60
N VAL A 189 -2.06 11.62 -5.94
CA VAL A 189 -1.01 12.42 -6.60
C VAL A 189 -0.23 11.63 -7.65
N LYS A 190 -0.22 10.30 -7.55
CA LYS A 190 0.39 9.44 -8.56
C LYS A 190 -0.48 9.26 -9.80
N GLY A 191 -1.73 9.72 -9.75
CA GLY A 191 -2.74 9.61 -10.80
C GLY A 191 -3.65 8.40 -10.66
N PHE A 192 -3.75 7.78 -9.48
CA PHE A 192 -4.70 6.72 -9.21
C PHE A 192 -5.97 7.30 -8.58
N GLY A 193 -7.09 7.16 -9.27
CA GLY A 193 -8.37 7.76 -8.88
C GLY A 193 -8.48 9.24 -9.26
N ASN A 194 -9.50 9.91 -8.71
CA ASN A 194 -9.71 11.34 -8.88
C ASN A 194 -10.31 11.94 -7.59
N ARG A 195 -10.37 13.27 -7.53
CA ARG A 195 -10.78 13.98 -6.31
C ARG A 195 -12.22 13.66 -5.92
N GLU A 196 -13.13 13.58 -6.89
CA GLU A 196 -14.55 13.30 -6.65
C GLU A 196 -14.73 11.91 -6.04
N ALA A 197 -14.06 10.90 -6.62
CA ALA A 197 -14.08 9.54 -6.10
C ALA A 197 -13.51 9.45 -4.68
N LEU A 198 -12.40 10.13 -4.39
CA LEU A 198 -11.81 10.13 -3.05
C LEU A 198 -12.70 10.86 -2.02
N LEU A 199 -13.33 11.98 -2.40
CA LEU A 199 -14.29 12.65 -1.52
C LEU A 199 -15.50 11.76 -1.19
N ALA A 200 -16.00 11.01 -2.19
CA ALA A 200 -17.09 10.05 -1.99
C ALA A 200 -16.66 8.84 -1.15
N GLU A 201 -15.40 8.38 -1.28
CA GLU A 201 -14.87 7.32 -0.43
C GLU A 201 -14.81 7.76 1.04
N ILE A 202 -14.32 8.98 1.31
CA ILE A 202 -14.25 9.53 2.66
C ILE A 202 -15.65 9.56 3.30
N ASP A 203 -16.70 9.88 2.54
CA ASP A 203 -18.09 9.84 3.04
C ASP A 203 -18.53 8.46 3.56
N GLY A 204 -17.94 7.39 3.01
CA GLY A 204 -18.20 6.02 3.42
C GLY A 204 -17.33 5.52 4.58
N TRP A 205 -16.36 6.30 5.05
CA TRP A 205 -15.51 5.89 6.17
C TRP A 205 -16.28 5.91 7.48
N SER A 206 -16.04 4.89 8.31
CA SER A 206 -16.61 4.73 9.67
C SER A 206 -16.01 5.71 10.67
N LEU A 207 -16.10 7.01 10.36
CA LEU A 207 -15.63 8.13 11.17
C LEU A 207 -16.82 8.98 11.66
N PRO A 208 -16.64 9.79 12.71
CA PRO A 208 -17.58 10.87 13.01
C PRO A 208 -17.76 11.82 11.82
N ASP A 209 -18.98 12.35 11.62
CA ASP A 209 -19.29 13.28 10.53
C ASP A 209 -18.36 14.49 10.49
N GLU A 210 -17.99 15.02 11.67
CA GLU A 210 -17.05 16.14 11.81
C GLU A 210 -15.66 15.81 11.25
N ASP A 211 -15.18 14.60 11.48
CA ASP A 211 -13.86 14.13 11.07
C ASP A 211 -13.85 13.85 9.56
N ARG A 212 -14.92 13.24 9.02
CA ARG A 212 -15.09 13.13 7.56
C ARG A 212 -15.10 14.49 6.88
N GLN A 213 -15.85 15.45 7.42
CA GLN A 213 -15.95 16.78 6.83
C GLN A 213 -14.61 17.53 6.90
N LEU A 214 -13.85 17.37 7.99
CA LEU A 214 -12.50 17.92 8.13
C LEU A 214 -11.57 17.40 7.04
N LEU A 215 -11.51 16.08 6.83
CA LEU A 215 -10.67 15.47 5.79
C LEU A 215 -11.09 15.90 4.38
N LYS A 216 -12.40 15.96 4.10
CA LYS A 216 -12.93 16.43 2.81
C LYS A 216 -12.58 17.90 2.55
N ASN A 217 -12.68 18.75 3.56
CA ASN A 217 -12.30 20.16 3.45
C ASN A 217 -10.81 20.30 3.13
N LYS A 218 -9.94 19.59 3.88
CA LYS A 218 -8.49 19.54 3.61
C LYS A 218 -8.21 19.13 2.17
N LEU A 219 -8.79 18.02 1.70
CA LEU A 219 -8.61 17.54 0.32
C LEU A 219 -9.09 18.54 -0.74
N SER A 220 -10.19 19.25 -0.48
CA SER A 220 -10.81 20.18 -1.43
C SER A 220 -10.03 21.49 -1.56
N GLU A 221 -9.52 22.00 -0.44
CA GLU A 221 -8.80 23.27 -0.35
C GLU A 221 -7.30 23.13 -0.67
N MET A 222 -6.77 21.91 -0.56
CA MET A 222 -5.36 21.62 -0.79
C MET A 222 -4.88 22.02 -2.18
N LYS A 223 -3.79 22.78 -2.19
CA LYS A 223 -2.97 23.07 -3.37
C LYS A 223 -1.92 21.98 -3.55
N TRP A 224 -1.92 21.37 -4.73
CA TRP A 224 -0.99 20.33 -5.16
C TRP A 224 0.15 20.95 -5.96
#